data_AF-A0A9P5JMJ5-F1
#
_entry.id   AF-A0A9P5JMJ5-F1
#
_cell.length_a   1.000
_cell.length_b   1.000
_cell.length_c   1.000
_cell.angle_alpha   90.00
_cell.angle_beta   90.00
_cell.angle_gamma   90.00
#
_symmetry.space_group_name_H-M   'P 1'
#
loop_
_entity.id
_entity.type
_entity.pdbx_description
1 polymer ?
#
loop_
_entity_poly.entity_id
_entity_poly.type
_entity_poly.pdbx_seq_one_letter_code
_entity_poly.pdbx_strand_id
1 'polypeptide(L)'
;MPTFRLNDAHIWVSFAMCASNSIDPGLRKAPATDIGNDPRIEVELKELGASSIWVQAQKTISQDKTQLINSAIYNARMFASIKPDEALPLIHALLLFNSQSFLSDNACERLSSETFLRSITDVARTSGLFCPGSGCTTPGKAPSSDWDMHWKLWITHESWRRTAWLVYTLDTIASLDIGAKTHIPVRELHHIPLPAAGPVWKAASAAEWTQEMDEMAEKGLGSLLTLDACMTCHTVQAPSGLPLFRRRTGPYARMILVLTLLRGIIDYGSGKPRGGYITKRWVTSTFEGSIPTDPVEFNTFIISRYSRILDYWRRGWDLDNLCHSNYRGAYFVNDALPPYWLCRAILAKLASLPSPTYVPEVIYNTDDQMFEESGPNRLADVNLREMFHMARQFVSCGEGLGVMVNTYVPVGVEHLDDVDKEYEDWRRGQMEAEASPTKTAPPPPIELCPQGSCPLDIPPELISSLPDIFLPLVAADTGSINPTDINVSSSTTISPTVPQLSQIEESWT
;
A
#
# COMPACT_ATOMS: atom_id res chain seq x y z
N MET A 1 7.37 3.24 24.92
CA MET A 1 7.79 3.15 23.51
C MET A 1 8.64 1.90 23.34
N PRO A 2 8.36 1.00 22.39
CA PRO A 2 9.28 -0.09 22.08
C PRO A 2 10.58 0.54 21.54
N THR A 3 11.67 0.39 22.29
CA THR A 3 13.00 0.81 21.86
C THR A 3 13.48 -0.16 20.79
N PHE A 4 13.71 0.33 19.59
CA PHE A 4 14.33 -0.45 18.52
C PHE A 4 15.70 -0.95 18.98
N ARG A 5 15.85 -2.27 19.13
CA ARG A 5 17.13 -2.90 19.48
C ARG A 5 17.71 -3.50 18.22
N LEU A 6 18.87 -3.00 17.80
CA LEU A 6 19.58 -3.49 16.60
C LEU A 6 19.88 -4.99 16.67
N ASN A 7 20.10 -5.53 17.88
CA ASN A 7 20.36 -6.95 18.09
C ASN A 7 19.13 -7.84 17.86
N ASP A 8 17.94 -7.26 17.91
CA ASP A 8 16.68 -7.96 17.67
C ASP A 8 16.21 -7.79 16.20
N ALA A 9 16.91 -6.94 15.43
CA ALA A 9 16.63 -6.74 14.02
C ALA A 9 17.30 -7.82 13.17
N HIS A 10 16.59 -8.26 12.12
CA HIS A 10 17.11 -9.26 11.20
C HIS A 10 18.44 -8.81 10.59
N ILE A 11 19.38 -9.75 10.39
CA ILE A 11 20.76 -9.45 9.98
C ILE A 11 20.84 -8.52 8.76
N TRP A 12 19.95 -8.70 7.78
CA TRP A 12 19.86 -7.84 6.59
C TRP A 12 19.46 -6.40 6.91
N VAL A 13 18.50 -6.19 7.82
CA VAL A 13 18.04 -4.85 8.20
C VAL A 13 19.09 -4.16 9.05
N SER A 14 19.70 -4.90 10.00
CA SER A 14 20.85 -4.43 10.78
C SER A 14 22.01 -4.03 9.88
N PHE A 15 22.34 -4.86 8.90
CA PHE A 15 23.33 -4.55 7.88
C PHE A 15 22.95 -3.29 7.10
N ALA A 16 21.72 -3.20 6.58
CA ALA A 16 21.26 -2.04 5.81
C ALA A 16 21.33 -0.74 6.62
N MET A 17 20.94 -0.75 7.89
CA MET A 17 21.04 0.44 8.74
C MET A 17 22.50 0.85 8.98
N CYS A 18 23.38 -0.10 9.32
CA CYS A 18 24.82 0.17 9.47
C CYS A 18 25.46 0.63 8.15
N ALA A 19 24.97 0.12 7.03
CA ALA A 19 25.39 0.45 5.68
C ALA A 19 24.87 1.82 5.20
N SER A 20 23.68 2.24 5.64
CA SER A 20 23.00 3.45 5.17
C SER A 20 23.60 4.76 5.68
N ASN A 21 24.65 4.72 6.50
CA ASN A 21 25.38 5.93 6.89
C ASN A 21 26.09 6.52 5.66
N SER A 22 25.53 7.60 5.14
CA SER A 22 26.13 8.46 4.13
C SER A 22 26.08 9.90 4.64
N ILE A 23 27.29 10.44 4.81
CA ILE A 23 27.63 11.87 4.88
C ILE A 23 27.21 12.56 6.17
N ASP A 24 28.22 12.85 7.00
CA ASP A 24 28.16 13.86 8.05
C ASP A 24 27.57 15.17 7.50
N PRO A 25 26.34 15.57 7.88
CA PRO A 25 25.77 16.83 7.44
C PRO A 25 26.53 18.04 8.00
N GLY A 26 27.41 17.84 9.00
CA GLY A 26 28.30 18.87 9.55
C GLY A 26 29.40 19.35 8.61
N LEU A 27 29.65 18.66 7.49
CA LEU A 27 30.62 19.08 6.47
C LEU A 27 30.02 19.99 5.38
N ARG A 28 28.73 20.36 5.48
CA ARG A 28 28.18 21.48 4.71
C ARG A 28 28.40 22.78 5.47
N LYS A 29 29.59 23.36 5.26
CA LYS A 29 29.95 24.76 5.55
C LYS A 29 29.59 25.22 6.97
N ALA A 30 30.46 24.94 7.93
CA ALA A 30 30.61 25.87 9.05
C ALA A 30 30.86 27.28 8.46
N PRO A 31 30.08 28.31 8.82
CA PRO A 31 30.42 29.66 8.44
C PRO A 31 31.80 29.97 9.02
N ALA A 32 32.71 30.42 8.16
CA ALA A 32 34.04 30.90 8.53
C ALA A 32 33.88 32.00 9.59
N THR A 33 33.88 31.60 10.85
CA THR A 33 33.87 32.48 12.01
C THR A 33 35.17 32.20 12.73
N ASP A 34 36.20 32.91 12.27
CA ASP A 34 37.22 33.59 13.08
C ASP A 34 37.78 32.88 14.33
N ILE A 35 37.92 31.56 14.28
CA ILE A 35 38.77 30.83 15.23
C ILE A 35 40.18 30.89 14.69
N GLY A 36 40.91 31.88 15.21
CA GLY A 36 42.36 31.98 15.37
C GLY A 36 43.24 31.20 14.39
N ASN A 37 44.01 31.96 13.61
CA ASN A 37 45.17 31.53 12.83
C ASN A 37 46.21 30.77 13.69
N ASP A 38 45.97 29.49 14.00
CA ASP A 38 47.02 28.57 14.45
C ASP A 38 47.52 27.76 13.24
N PRO A 39 48.66 28.15 12.64
CA PRO A 39 49.22 27.47 11.47
C PRO A 39 49.73 26.06 11.78
N ARG A 40 49.72 25.59 13.05
CA ARG A 40 50.13 24.22 13.39
C ARG A 40 49.01 23.20 13.23
N ILE A 41 47.75 23.59 13.44
CA ILE A 41 46.60 22.67 13.33
C ILE A 41 46.24 22.41 11.85
N GLU A 42 46.48 23.38 10.97
CA GLU A 42 46.19 23.26 9.53
C GLU A 42 47.20 22.39 8.76
N VAL A 43 48.40 22.18 9.32
CA VAL A 43 49.45 21.34 8.71
C VAL A 43 49.29 19.87 9.14
N GLU A 44 48.92 19.59 10.39
CA GLU A 44 48.71 18.21 10.86
C GLU A 44 47.46 17.54 10.25
N LEU A 45 46.41 18.30 9.96
CA LEU A 45 45.20 17.78 9.30
C LEU A 45 45.33 17.64 7.77
N LYS A 46 46.32 18.29 7.14
CA LYS A 46 46.64 18.10 5.71
C LYS A 46 47.57 16.91 5.46
N GLU A 47 48.38 16.51 6.43
CA GLU A 47 49.29 15.36 6.32
C GLU A 47 48.71 14.05 6.86
N LEU A 48 47.77 14.11 7.81
CA LEU A 48 47.01 12.93 8.20
C LEU A 48 45.88 12.69 7.18
N GLY A 49 46.13 11.75 6.28
CA GLY A 49 45.19 11.17 5.31
C GLY A 49 43.95 10.48 5.93
N ALA A 50 43.31 11.10 6.92
CA ALA A 50 42.01 10.72 7.45
C ALA A 50 40.91 10.87 6.39
N SER A 51 41.02 11.86 5.48
CA SER A 51 40.17 11.92 4.29
C SER A 51 40.38 10.72 3.37
N SER A 52 41.60 10.18 3.28
CA SER A 52 41.93 9.00 2.48
C SER A 52 41.39 7.71 3.10
N ILE A 53 41.53 7.51 4.42
CA ILE A 53 41.09 6.27 5.09
C ILE A 53 39.56 6.19 5.12
N TRP A 54 38.86 7.29 5.43
CA TRP A 54 37.39 7.28 5.42
C TRP A 54 36.81 7.17 4.01
N VAL A 55 37.44 7.81 3.01
CA VAL A 55 37.04 7.64 1.60
C VAL A 55 37.34 6.22 1.11
N GLN A 56 38.47 5.63 1.50
CA GLN A 56 38.80 4.23 1.17
C GLN A 56 37.86 3.26 1.90
N ALA A 57 37.60 3.45 3.19
CA ALA A 57 36.64 2.65 3.94
C ALA A 57 35.24 2.78 3.34
N GLN A 58 34.78 3.98 3.02
CA GLN A 58 33.49 4.21 2.36
C GLN A 58 33.46 3.58 0.97
N LYS A 59 34.55 3.62 0.20
CA LYS A 59 34.67 2.99 -1.11
C LYS A 59 34.66 1.47 -1.02
N THR A 60 35.46 0.87 -0.13
CA THR A 60 35.48 -0.58 0.13
C THR A 60 34.13 -1.04 0.63
N ILE A 61 33.56 -0.35 1.62
CA ILE A 61 32.21 -0.60 2.11
C ILE A 61 31.21 -0.51 0.95
N SER A 62 31.27 0.51 0.08
CA SER A 62 30.37 0.65 -1.08
C SER A 62 30.53 -0.44 -2.15
N GLN A 63 31.77 -0.88 -2.38
CA GLN A 63 32.07 -1.97 -3.31
C GLN A 63 31.59 -3.32 -2.76
N ASP A 64 31.91 -3.63 -1.51
CA ASP A 64 31.48 -4.85 -0.82
C ASP A 64 29.95 -4.87 -0.66
N LYS A 65 29.33 -3.71 -0.39
CA LYS A 65 27.87 -3.51 -0.37
C LYS A 65 27.24 -3.88 -1.70
N THR A 66 27.77 -3.37 -2.81
CA THR A 66 27.24 -3.62 -4.15
C THR A 66 27.39 -5.10 -4.52
N GLN A 67 28.52 -5.71 -4.18
CA GLN A 67 28.73 -7.15 -4.38
C GLN A 67 27.78 -8.01 -3.54
N LEU A 68 27.56 -7.67 -2.27
CA LEU A 68 26.62 -8.36 -1.39
C LEU A 68 25.18 -8.26 -1.90
N ILE A 69 24.75 -7.09 -2.33
CA ILE A 69 23.42 -6.88 -2.90
C ILE A 69 23.26 -7.66 -4.21
N ASN A 70 24.25 -7.57 -5.10
CA ASN A 70 24.24 -8.32 -6.35
C ASN A 70 24.24 -9.82 -6.10
N SER A 71 25.00 -10.30 -5.10
CA SER A 71 25.01 -11.70 -4.70
C SER A 71 23.67 -12.12 -4.09
N ALA A 72 23.06 -11.29 -3.23
CA ALA A 72 21.76 -11.57 -2.64
C ALA A 72 20.64 -11.60 -3.71
N ILE A 73 20.65 -10.66 -4.66
CA ILE A 73 19.72 -10.64 -5.81
C ILE A 73 19.98 -11.83 -6.73
N TYR A 74 21.24 -12.15 -7.01
CA TYR A 74 21.61 -13.30 -7.82
C TYR A 74 21.12 -14.60 -7.18
N ASN A 75 21.40 -14.80 -5.89
CA ASN A 75 20.92 -15.95 -5.12
C ASN A 75 19.39 -15.98 -5.10
N ALA A 76 18.73 -14.85 -4.87
CA ALA A 76 17.27 -14.74 -4.91
C ALA A 76 16.65 -15.13 -6.26
N ARG A 77 17.38 -14.90 -7.36
CA ARG A 77 16.98 -15.27 -8.71
C ARG A 77 17.30 -16.73 -9.04
N MET A 78 18.43 -17.25 -8.56
CA MET A 78 18.93 -18.59 -8.88
C MET A 78 18.31 -19.68 -8.00
N PHE A 79 17.98 -19.38 -6.74
CA PHE A 79 17.32 -20.33 -5.87
C PHE A 79 15.81 -20.23 -6.03
N ALA A 80 15.19 -21.32 -6.47
CA ALA A 80 13.74 -21.44 -6.58
C ALA A 80 13.13 -21.29 -5.17
N SER A 81 12.39 -20.19 -4.98
CA SER A 81 11.62 -19.84 -3.78
C SER A 81 12.44 -19.47 -2.55
N ILE A 82 12.76 -18.17 -2.39
CA ILE A 82 13.10 -17.64 -1.07
C ILE A 82 11.86 -17.79 -0.19
N LYS A 83 12.02 -18.35 1.01
CA LYS A 83 10.93 -18.45 1.98
C LYS A 83 10.37 -17.05 2.27
N PRO A 84 9.04 -16.86 2.33
CA PRO A 84 8.44 -15.55 2.61
C PRO A 84 9.01 -14.85 3.85
N ASP A 85 9.34 -15.62 4.90
CA ASP A 85 9.90 -15.10 6.15
C ASP A 85 11.31 -14.52 6.01
N GLU A 86 12.10 -15.01 5.04
CA GLU A 86 13.46 -14.53 4.75
C GLU A 86 13.44 -13.40 3.71
N ALA A 87 12.46 -13.43 2.80
CA ALA A 87 12.33 -12.45 1.74
C ALA A 87 11.97 -11.06 2.26
N LEU A 88 11.07 -10.97 3.25
CA LEU A 88 10.59 -9.69 3.75
C LEU A 88 11.72 -8.82 4.36
N PRO A 89 12.55 -9.35 5.28
CA PRO A 89 13.71 -8.59 5.79
C PRO A 89 14.74 -8.23 4.72
N LEU A 90 14.94 -9.09 3.71
CA LEU A 90 15.82 -8.79 2.59
C LEU A 90 15.28 -7.61 1.77
N ILE A 91 13.99 -7.62 1.44
CA ILE A 91 13.33 -6.53 0.71
C ILE A 91 13.40 -5.23 1.53
N HIS A 92 13.14 -5.27 2.84
CA HIS A 92 13.30 -4.11 3.72
C HIS A 92 14.73 -3.57 3.72
N ALA A 93 15.72 -4.46 3.80
CA ALA A 93 17.12 -4.07 3.75
C ALA A 93 17.46 -3.38 2.43
N LEU A 94 17.02 -3.92 1.29
CA LEU A 94 17.22 -3.34 -0.03
C LEU A 94 16.52 -1.98 -0.17
N LEU A 95 15.30 -1.84 0.37
CA LEU A 95 14.54 -0.58 0.37
C LEU A 95 15.21 0.49 1.23
N LEU A 96 15.62 0.14 2.45
CA LEU A 96 16.34 1.04 3.36
C LEU A 96 17.67 1.47 2.75
N PHE A 97 18.40 0.53 2.15
CA PHE A 97 19.66 0.79 1.49
C PHE A 97 19.53 1.79 0.33
N ASN A 98 18.47 1.65 -0.49
CA ASN A 98 18.24 2.52 -1.64
C ASN A 98 17.45 3.80 -1.31
N SER A 99 17.00 3.97 -0.06
CA SER A 99 16.16 5.11 0.35
C SER A 99 16.79 6.46 0.02
N GLN A 100 18.10 6.62 0.23
CA GLN A 100 18.81 7.85 -0.11
C GLN A 100 18.80 8.13 -1.60
N SER A 101 19.02 7.12 -2.44
CA SER A 101 18.98 7.26 -3.89
C SER A 101 17.57 7.59 -4.40
N PHE A 102 16.52 7.00 -3.79
CA PHE A 102 15.13 7.33 -4.09
C PHE A 102 14.77 8.77 -3.70
N LEU A 103 15.35 9.27 -2.62
CA LEU A 103 15.10 10.60 -2.08
C LEU A 103 16.13 11.65 -2.55
N SER A 104 17.09 11.27 -3.39
CA SER A 104 18.16 12.16 -3.84
C SER A 104 17.62 13.20 -4.81
N ASP A 105 18.15 14.43 -4.73
CA ASP A 105 17.92 15.48 -5.73
C ASP A 105 18.67 15.21 -7.05
N ASN A 106 19.68 14.35 -7.01
CA ASN A 106 20.51 13.99 -8.16
C ASN A 106 19.79 13.02 -9.10
N ALA A 107 19.60 13.41 -10.36
CA ALA A 107 18.94 12.59 -11.37
C ALA A 107 19.69 11.28 -11.66
N CYS A 108 21.02 11.27 -11.61
CA CYS A 108 21.81 10.07 -11.83
C CYS A 108 21.62 9.04 -10.71
N GLU A 109 21.52 9.48 -9.46
CA GLU A 109 21.26 8.61 -8.31
C GLU A 109 19.84 8.04 -8.36
N ARG A 110 18.85 8.86 -8.75
CA ARG A 110 17.48 8.38 -8.98
C ARG A 110 17.42 7.35 -10.12
N LEU A 111 18.15 7.58 -11.22
CA LEU A 111 18.25 6.61 -12.32
C LEU A 111 18.86 5.28 -11.86
N SER A 112 19.93 5.34 -11.05
CA SER A 112 20.49 4.13 -10.44
C SER A 112 19.46 3.43 -9.54
N SER A 113 18.69 4.18 -8.76
CA SER A 113 17.67 3.63 -7.86
C SER A 113 16.54 2.91 -8.61
N GLU A 114 16.20 3.35 -9.82
CA GLU A 114 15.21 2.69 -10.68
C GLU A 114 15.67 1.29 -11.09
N THR A 115 16.93 1.15 -11.50
CA THR A 115 17.54 -0.15 -11.81
C THR A 115 17.49 -1.10 -10.60
N PHE A 116 17.76 -0.57 -9.41
CA PHE A 116 17.66 -1.35 -8.17
C PHE A 116 16.22 -1.71 -7.82
N LEU A 117 15.27 -0.79 -8.01
CA LEU A 117 13.86 -1.03 -7.75
C LEU A 117 13.30 -2.17 -8.60
N ARG A 118 13.76 -2.30 -9.85
CA ARG A 118 13.44 -3.45 -10.69
C ARG A 118 13.90 -4.76 -10.03
N SER A 119 15.13 -4.80 -9.52
CA SER A 119 15.64 -5.98 -8.82
C SER A 119 14.88 -6.27 -7.52
N ILE A 120 14.50 -5.23 -6.75
CA ILE A 120 13.64 -5.38 -5.56
C ILE A 120 12.29 -5.97 -5.97
N THR A 121 11.72 -5.50 -7.08
CA THR A 121 10.45 -5.99 -7.61
C THR A 121 10.54 -7.45 -8.05
N ASP A 122 11.65 -7.85 -8.67
CA ASP A 122 11.89 -9.24 -9.05
C ASP A 122 11.95 -10.15 -7.81
N VAL A 123 12.70 -9.75 -6.77
CA VAL A 123 12.77 -10.49 -5.50
C VAL A 123 11.41 -10.55 -4.80
N ALA A 124 10.66 -9.45 -4.83
CA ALA A 124 9.29 -9.40 -4.34
C ALA A 124 8.38 -10.40 -5.08
N ARG A 125 8.47 -10.49 -6.41
CA ARG A 125 7.70 -11.48 -7.18
C ARG A 125 8.11 -12.91 -6.87
N THR A 126 9.40 -13.22 -6.86
CA THR A 126 9.88 -14.60 -6.65
C THR A 126 9.60 -15.11 -5.24
N SER A 127 9.48 -14.22 -4.25
CA SER A 127 9.03 -14.55 -2.90
C SER A 127 7.52 -14.63 -2.73
N GLY A 128 6.75 -14.35 -3.78
CA GLY A 128 5.29 -14.36 -3.76
C GLY A 128 4.65 -13.13 -3.12
N LEU A 129 5.38 -12.01 -2.96
CA LEU A 129 4.91 -10.74 -2.37
C LEU A 129 3.62 -10.21 -3.02
N PHE A 130 3.37 -10.59 -4.27
CA PHE A 130 2.20 -10.17 -5.05
C PHE A 130 1.23 -11.31 -5.37
N CYS A 131 1.45 -12.52 -4.83
CA CYS A 131 0.56 -13.65 -5.08
C CYS A 131 -0.80 -13.47 -4.37
N PRO A 132 -1.91 -13.94 -4.97
CA PRO A 132 -3.17 -14.07 -4.25
C PRO A 132 -3.05 -15.06 -3.10
N GLY A 133 -3.59 -14.70 -1.93
CA GLY A 133 -3.64 -15.58 -0.76
C GLY A 133 -2.41 -15.53 0.16
N SER A 134 -1.29 -14.94 -0.25
CA SER A 134 -0.20 -14.67 0.67
C SER A 134 -0.60 -13.55 1.64
N GLY A 135 -0.61 -13.87 2.93
CA GLY A 135 -0.76 -12.90 4.01
C GLY A 135 -2.10 -12.21 4.18
N CYS A 136 -3.19 -12.82 3.71
CA CYS A 136 -4.55 -12.36 4.02
C CYS A 136 -5.19 -13.25 5.09
N THR A 137 -4.70 -13.19 6.32
CA THR A 137 -5.54 -13.58 7.45
C THR A 137 -6.41 -12.37 7.79
N THR A 138 -7.71 -12.48 7.52
CA THR A 138 -8.66 -11.67 8.27
C THR A 138 -8.47 -12.03 9.74
N PRO A 139 -8.45 -11.05 10.66
CA PRO A 139 -8.50 -11.36 12.07
C PRO A 139 -9.78 -12.15 12.32
N GLY A 140 -9.65 -13.46 12.45
CA GLY A 140 -10.73 -14.33 12.86
C GLY A 140 -11.10 -14.01 14.30
N LYS A 141 -12.30 -14.41 14.73
CA LYS A 141 -12.69 -14.40 16.14
C LYS A 141 -11.86 -15.44 16.89
N ALA A 142 -10.60 -15.12 17.16
CA ALA A 142 -9.72 -15.95 17.97
C ALA A 142 -10.17 -15.88 19.44
N PRO A 143 -10.11 -17.01 20.18
CA PRO A 143 -10.31 -16.97 21.62
C PRO A 143 -9.28 -16.04 22.28
N SER A 144 -9.67 -15.42 23.40
CA SER A 144 -8.83 -14.44 24.09
C SER A 144 -7.48 -14.98 24.56
N SER A 145 -7.39 -16.29 24.79
CA SER A 145 -6.13 -16.98 25.11
C SER A 145 -5.08 -16.86 24.01
N ASP A 146 -5.49 -16.68 22.75
CA ASP A 146 -4.62 -16.78 21.58
C ASP A 146 -4.38 -15.42 20.92
N TRP A 147 -4.86 -14.32 21.52
CA TRP A 147 -4.77 -12.97 20.94
C TRP A 147 -3.33 -12.54 20.67
N ASP A 148 -2.39 -12.87 21.56
CA ASP A 148 -0.97 -12.52 21.36
C ASP A 148 -0.36 -13.20 20.12
N MET A 149 -0.66 -14.49 19.93
CA MET A 149 -0.23 -15.23 18.74
C MET A 149 -0.84 -14.66 17.46
N HIS A 150 -2.14 -14.37 17.47
CA HIS A 150 -2.85 -13.81 16.31
C HIS A 150 -2.39 -12.39 15.99
N TRP A 151 -2.14 -11.56 16.99
CA TRP A 151 -1.61 -10.22 16.83
C TRP A 151 -0.21 -10.24 16.21
N LYS A 152 0.69 -11.12 16.69
CA LYS A 152 2.02 -11.31 16.10
C LYS A 152 1.96 -11.80 14.66
N LEU A 153 1.10 -12.77 14.37
CA LEU A 153 0.87 -13.26 13.01
C LEU A 153 0.33 -12.14 12.10
N TRP A 154 -0.62 -11.36 12.61
CA TRP A 154 -1.18 -10.21 11.92
C TRP A 154 -0.11 -9.14 11.63
N ILE A 155 0.80 -8.85 12.57
CA ILE A 155 1.91 -7.91 12.36
C ILE A 155 2.78 -8.36 11.19
N THR A 156 3.12 -9.66 11.11
CA THR A 156 3.90 -10.21 9.99
C THR A 156 3.18 -9.98 8.66
N HIS A 157 1.89 -10.30 8.60
CA HIS A 157 1.08 -10.10 7.40
C HIS A 157 0.90 -8.62 7.03
N GLU A 158 0.67 -7.76 8.01
CA GLU A 158 0.55 -6.32 7.78
C GLU A 158 1.88 -5.70 7.32
N SER A 159 3.01 -6.16 7.87
CA SER A 159 4.35 -5.78 7.41
C SER A 159 4.54 -6.15 5.95
N TRP A 160 4.12 -7.35 5.57
CA TRP A 160 4.18 -7.84 4.20
C TRP A 160 3.30 -7.01 3.25
N ARG A 161 2.04 -6.75 3.61
CA ARG A 161 1.12 -5.87 2.85
C ARG A 161 1.68 -4.46 2.68
N ARG A 162 2.15 -3.84 3.76
CA ARG A 162 2.76 -2.50 3.73
C ARG A 162 3.98 -2.43 2.84
N THR A 163 4.74 -3.51 2.76
CA THR A 163 5.92 -3.61 1.90
C THR A 163 5.53 -3.73 0.44
N ALA A 164 4.55 -4.57 0.11
CA ALA A 164 4.03 -4.67 -1.25
C ALA A 164 3.58 -3.29 -1.78
N TRP A 165 2.81 -2.55 -0.96
CA TRP A 165 2.35 -1.21 -1.30
C TRP A 165 3.47 -0.16 -1.32
N LEU A 166 4.53 -0.36 -0.55
CA LEU A 166 5.69 0.54 -0.53
C LEU A 166 6.46 0.42 -1.83
N VAL A 167 6.74 -0.81 -2.27
CA VAL A 167 7.39 -1.06 -3.56
C VAL A 167 6.53 -0.52 -4.70
N TYR A 168 5.21 -0.73 -4.67
CA TYR A 168 4.28 -0.14 -5.64
C TYR A 168 4.32 1.41 -5.67
N THR A 169 4.37 2.03 -4.49
CA THR A 169 4.43 3.49 -4.36
C THR A 169 5.72 4.02 -4.96
N LEU A 170 6.86 3.42 -4.62
CA LEU A 170 8.16 3.78 -5.17
C LEU A 170 8.23 3.56 -6.69
N ASP A 171 7.65 2.47 -7.19
CA ASP A 171 7.58 2.17 -8.63
C ASP A 171 6.76 3.24 -9.37
N THR A 172 5.68 3.72 -8.76
CA THR A 172 4.88 4.82 -9.32
C THR A 172 5.67 6.11 -9.34
N ILE A 173 6.32 6.46 -8.23
CA ILE A 173 7.08 7.70 -8.11
C ILE A 173 8.29 7.70 -9.07
N ALA A 174 9.04 6.60 -9.15
CA ALA A 174 10.15 6.45 -10.08
C ALA A 174 9.70 6.60 -11.55
N SER A 175 8.53 6.05 -11.88
CA SER A 175 7.91 6.24 -13.20
C SER A 175 7.61 7.71 -13.50
N LEU A 176 7.11 8.47 -12.52
CA LEU A 176 6.84 9.92 -12.68
C LEU A 176 8.12 10.74 -12.76
N ASP A 177 9.10 10.46 -11.89
CA ASP A 177 10.31 11.27 -11.74
C ASP A 177 11.31 11.04 -12.89
N ILE A 178 11.32 9.86 -13.51
CA ILE A 178 12.31 9.48 -14.54
C ILE A 178 11.63 9.25 -15.90
N GLY A 179 10.30 9.16 -15.95
CA GLY A 179 9.58 8.75 -17.15
C GLY A 179 9.70 7.25 -17.44
N ALA A 180 10.14 6.45 -16.46
CA ALA A 180 10.28 5.01 -16.62
C ALA A 180 8.91 4.33 -16.69
N LYS A 181 8.84 3.16 -17.34
CA LYS A 181 7.64 2.33 -17.32
C LYS A 181 7.49 1.69 -15.94
N THR A 182 6.29 1.73 -15.36
CA THR A 182 5.99 1.05 -14.09
C THR A 182 6.23 -0.45 -14.23
N HIS A 183 6.97 -1.03 -13.28
CA HIS A 183 7.27 -2.46 -13.25
C HIS A 183 6.12 -3.27 -12.68
N ILE A 184 5.36 -2.74 -11.72
CA ILE A 184 4.31 -3.49 -11.02
C ILE A 184 2.94 -3.12 -11.59
N PRO A 185 2.28 -3.98 -12.38
CA PRO A 185 0.94 -3.68 -12.85
C PRO A 185 -0.08 -3.82 -11.72
N VAL A 186 -1.08 -2.95 -11.69
CA VAL A 186 -2.10 -2.91 -10.62
C VAL A 186 -2.90 -4.23 -10.51
N ARG A 187 -3.02 -4.99 -11.60
CA ARG A 187 -3.64 -6.32 -11.58
C ARG A 187 -2.94 -7.31 -10.65
N GLU A 188 -1.65 -7.13 -10.35
CA GLU A 188 -0.90 -7.98 -9.40
C GLU A 188 -1.17 -7.58 -7.93
N LEU A 189 -1.85 -6.46 -7.67
CA LEU A 189 -2.01 -5.92 -6.32
C LEU A 189 -3.46 -5.76 -5.87
N HIS A 190 -4.42 -5.78 -6.79
CA HIS A 190 -5.82 -5.46 -6.48
C HIS A 190 -6.47 -6.36 -5.41
N HIS A 191 -5.97 -7.60 -5.26
CA HIS A 191 -6.40 -8.54 -4.22
C HIS A 191 -5.74 -8.32 -2.87
N ILE A 192 -4.64 -7.57 -2.80
CA ILE A 192 -3.95 -7.25 -1.55
C ILE A 192 -4.77 -6.18 -0.82
N PRO A 193 -5.10 -6.38 0.46
CA PRO A 193 -5.72 -5.34 1.26
C PRO A 193 -4.84 -4.10 1.35
N LEU A 194 -5.48 -2.93 1.37
CA LEU A 194 -4.85 -1.68 1.70
C LEU A 194 -4.24 -1.76 3.12
N PRO A 195 -3.15 -1.00 3.38
CA PRO A 195 -2.55 -0.94 4.70
C PRO A 195 -3.57 -0.57 5.77
N ALA A 196 -3.49 -1.23 6.92
CA ALA A 196 -4.31 -0.91 8.07
C ALA A 196 -4.04 0.51 8.55
N ALA A 197 -5.04 1.11 9.17
CA ALA A 197 -4.96 2.45 9.74
C ALA A 197 -3.87 2.55 10.82
N GLY A 198 -3.41 3.78 11.07
CA GLY A 198 -2.37 4.08 12.04
C GLY A 198 -2.60 3.51 13.44
N PRO A 199 -3.79 3.65 14.06
CA PRO A 199 -4.05 3.15 15.41
C PRO A 199 -3.82 1.63 15.55
N VAL A 200 -4.40 0.84 14.64
CA VAL A 200 -4.27 -0.62 14.61
C VAL A 200 -2.83 -1.07 14.46
N TRP A 201 -2.09 -0.42 13.56
CA TRP A 201 -0.68 -0.72 13.33
C TRP A 201 0.23 -0.32 14.50
N LYS A 202 -0.14 0.74 15.22
CA LYS A 202 0.63 1.28 16.34
C LYS A 202 0.27 0.67 17.69
N ALA A 203 -0.73 -0.21 17.74
CA ALA A 203 -1.11 -0.93 18.96
C ALA A 203 0.13 -1.58 19.58
N ALA A 204 0.34 -1.35 20.88
CA ALA A 204 1.51 -1.83 21.61
C ALA A 204 1.29 -3.21 22.25
N SER A 205 0.05 -3.70 22.24
CA SER A 205 -0.34 -5.00 22.77
C SER A 205 -1.47 -5.62 21.95
N ALA A 206 -1.66 -6.94 22.10
CA ALA A 206 -2.76 -7.64 21.48
C ALA A 206 -4.12 -7.10 21.94
N ALA A 207 -4.25 -6.69 23.21
CA ALA A 207 -5.48 -6.12 23.75
C ALA A 207 -5.85 -4.79 23.09
N GLU A 208 -4.88 -3.87 22.94
CA GLU A 208 -5.06 -2.62 22.21
C GLU A 208 -5.39 -2.89 20.73
N TRP A 209 -4.70 -3.84 20.11
CA TRP A 209 -4.95 -4.21 18.72
C TRP A 209 -6.37 -4.72 18.52
N THR A 210 -6.85 -5.62 19.39
CA THR A 210 -8.22 -6.13 19.34
C THR A 210 -9.24 -5.02 19.54
N GLN A 211 -9.03 -4.14 20.53
CA GLN A 211 -9.90 -2.99 20.75
C GLN A 211 -10.02 -2.09 19.51
N GLU A 212 -8.90 -1.76 18.86
CA GLU A 212 -8.88 -0.95 17.64
C GLU A 212 -9.53 -1.67 16.45
N MET A 213 -9.32 -2.98 16.34
CA MET A 213 -9.97 -3.82 15.32
C MET A 213 -11.49 -3.89 15.53
N ASP A 214 -11.95 -4.01 16.77
CA ASP A 214 -13.37 -4.05 17.13
C ASP A 214 -14.02 -2.69 16.89
N GLU A 215 -13.39 -1.58 17.28
CA GLU A 215 -13.88 -0.23 16.98
C GLU A 215 -14.02 0.00 15.48
N MET A 216 -13.04 -0.46 14.70
CA MET A 216 -13.14 -0.46 13.23
C MET A 216 -14.30 -1.34 12.75
N ALA A 217 -14.46 -2.54 13.29
CA ALA A 217 -15.52 -3.46 12.91
C ALA A 217 -16.93 -2.91 13.17
N GLU A 218 -17.15 -2.33 14.35
CA GLU A 218 -18.40 -1.67 14.75
C GLU A 218 -18.75 -0.51 13.82
N LYS A 219 -17.73 0.22 13.35
CA LYS A 219 -17.90 1.30 12.36
C LYS A 219 -18.08 0.79 10.92
N GLY A 220 -18.22 -0.52 10.72
CA GLY A 220 -18.39 -1.15 9.41
C GLY A 220 -17.10 -1.27 8.59
N LEU A 221 -15.92 -1.15 9.23
CA LEU A 221 -14.60 -1.37 8.63
C LEU A 221 -14.06 -2.79 8.89
N GLY A 222 -14.87 -3.71 9.42
CA GLY A 222 -14.39 -5.03 9.89
C GLY A 222 -13.78 -5.93 8.80
N SER A 223 -13.94 -5.59 7.52
CA SER A 223 -13.25 -6.25 6.42
C SER A 223 -12.03 -5.46 5.97
N LEU A 224 -10.91 -6.17 5.83
CA LEU A 224 -9.71 -5.72 5.11
C LEU A 224 -10.13 -5.03 3.80
N LEU A 225 -9.89 -3.72 3.71
CA LEU A 225 -10.28 -2.88 2.58
C LEU A 225 -9.38 -3.19 1.38
N THR A 226 -9.89 -3.77 0.31
CA THR A 226 -9.14 -3.96 -0.94
C THR A 226 -9.30 -2.77 -1.88
N LEU A 227 -8.45 -2.67 -2.91
CA LEU A 227 -8.63 -1.68 -3.98
C LEU A 227 -10.00 -1.81 -4.63
N ASP A 228 -10.45 -3.03 -4.91
CA ASP A 228 -11.77 -3.25 -5.52
C ASP A 228 -12.92 -2.73 -4.65
N ALA A 229 -12.87 -3.00 -3.33
CA ALA A 229 -13.87 -2.51 -2.41
C ALA A 229 -13.90 -0.97 -2.41
N CYS A 230 -12.74 -0.32 -2.31
CA CYS A 230 -12.66 1.13 -2.33
C CYS A 230 -13.19 1.71 -3.64
N MET A 231 -12.64 1.29 -4.77
CA MET A 231 -12.87 1.91 -6.08
C MET A 231 -14.28 1.65 -6.61
N THR A 232 -14.92 0.55 -6.22
CA THR A 232 -16.30 0.21 -6.65
C THR A 232 -17.35 0.99 -5.85
N CYS A 233 -17.10 1.28 -4.57
CA CYS A 233 -18.07 1.98 -3.71
C CYS A 233 -18.38 3.43 -4.12
N HIS A 234 -17.73 3.99 -5.13
CA HIS A 234 -17.95 5.38 -5.59
C HIS A 234 -19.01 5.49 -6.68
N THR A 235 -19.57 4.35 -7.08
CA THR A 235 -20.21 4.20 -8.39
C THR A 235 -21.68 3.83 -8.26
N VAL A 236 -21.99 3.02 -7.27
CA VAL A 236 -23.35 2.75 -6.82
C VAL A 236 -23.72 3.86 -5.83
N GLN A 237 -24.78 4.61 -6.13
CA GLN A 237 -25.50 5.38 -5.10
C GLN A 237 -26.03 4.37 -4.09
N ALA A 238 -25.20 3.96 -3.14
CA ALA A 238 -25.60 2.99 -2.12
C ALA A 238 -26.77 3.63 -1.35
N PRO A 239 -28.01 3.10 -1.43
CA PRO A 239 -29.20 3.76 -0.89
C PRO A 239 -29.19 3.97 0.63
N SER A 240 -28.21 3.38 1.32
CA SER A 240 -28.11 3.36 2.78
C SER A 240 -26.65 3.33 3.30
N GLY A 241 -25.65 3.48 2.43
CA GLY A 241 -24.26 3.20 2.78
C GLY A 241 -23.43 4.45 2.95
N LEU A 242 -22.98 4.73 4.18
CA LEU A 242 -21.97 5.76 4.46
C LEU A 242 -20.82 5.61 3.44
N PRO A 243 -20.54 6.63 2.61
CA PRO A 243 -19.59 6.50 1.53
C PRO A 243 -18.24 6.03 2.08
N LEU A 244 -17.58 5.11 1.38
CA LEU A 244 -16.33 4.47 1.81
C LEU A 244 -15.24 5.49 2.17
N PHE A 245 -15.39 6.74 1.71
CA PHE A 245 -14.57 7.88 2.05
C PHE A 245 -14.75 8.46 3.46
N ARG A 246 -15.87 8.18 4.15
CA ARG A 246 -16.08 8.48 5.58
C ARG A 246 -15.34 7.50 6.51
N ARG A 247 -14.70 6.47 5.95
CA ARG A 247 -13.91 5.49 6.74
C ARG A 247 -12.55 6.08 7.11
N ARG A 248 -12.07 5.75 8.31
CA ARG A 248 -10.73 6.07 8.82
C ARG A 248 -9.70 5.14 8.18
N THR A 249 -9.41 5.36 6.90
CA THR A 249 -8.44 4.56 6.14
C THR A 249 -7.01 5.00 6.40
N GLY A 250 -6.82 6.26 6.78
CA GLY A 250 -5.52 6.84 7.04
C GLY A 250 -4.75 7.21 5.77
N PRO A 251 -3.65 7.95 5.94
CA PRO A 251 -2.97 8.59 4.83
C PRO A 251 -2.31 7.60 3.87
N TYR A 252 -1.78 6.47 4.36
CA TYR A 252 -1.10 5.50 3.51
C TYR A 252 -2.05 4.81 2.53
N ALA A 253 -3.20 4.32 3.01
CA ALA A 253 -4.23 3.74 2.15
C ALA A 253 -4.71 4.75 1.11
N ARG A 254 -4.90 6.02 1.51
CA ARG A 254 -5.34 7.08 0.59
C ARG A 254 -4.28 7.43 -0.46
N MET A 255 -3.00 7.46 -0.08
CA MET A 255 -1.88 7.60 -1.01
C MET A 255 -1.93 6.54 -2.11
N ILE A 256 -2.10 5.26 -1.73
CA ILE A 256 -2.20 4.15 -2.68
C ILE A 256 -3.39 4.33 -3.63
N LEU A 257 -4.54 4.75 -3.09
CA LEU A 257 -5.73 5.00 -3.91
C LEU A 257 -5.49 6.10 -4.95
N VAL A 258 -4.92 7.23 -4.57
CA VAL A 258 -4.68 8.34 -5.52
C VAL A 258 -3.58 8.03 -6.51
N LEU A 259 -2.52 7.30 -6.11
CA LEU A 259 -1.48 6.86 -7.06
C LEU A 259 -2.05 5.85 -8.07
N THR A 260 -2.96 4.99 -7.62
CA THR A 260 -3.68 4.07 -8.51
C THR A 260 -4.56 4.83 -9.51
N LEU A 261 -5.30 5.86 -9.06
CA LEU A 261 -6.05 6.73 -9.96
C LEU A 261 -5.14 7.46 -10.95
N LEU A 262 -4.01 8.00 -10.47
CA LEU A 262 -3.02 8.68 -11.29
C LEU A 262 -2.50 7.78 -12.41
N ARG A 263 -2.12 6.53 -12.11
CA ARG A 263 -1.71 5.55 -13.12
C ARG A 263 -2.80 5.30 -14.15
N GLY A 264 -4.07 5.26 -13.73
CA GLY A 264 -5.20 5.06 -14.64
C GLY A 264 -5.40 6.24 -15.59
N ILE A 265 -5.26 7.46 -15.08
CA ILE A 265 -5.34 8.70 -15.87
C ILE A 265 -4.17 8.77 -16.86
N ILE A 266 -2.95 8.41 -16.44
CA ILE A 266 -1.77 8.36 -17.32
C ILE A 266 -1.97 7.30 -18.40
N ASP A 267 -2.42 6.09 -18.05
CA ASP A 267 -2.69 5.02 -19.00
C ASP A 267 -3.76 5.43 -20.03
N TYR A 268 -4.81 6.11 -19.57
CA TYR A 268 -5.84 6.68 -20.43
C TYR A 268 -5.30 7.76 -21.37
N GLY A 269 -4.57 8.74 -20.84
CA GLY A 269 -3.98 9.81 -21.63
C GLY A 269 -2.89 9.33 -22.58
N SER A 270 -2.19 8.24 -22.25
CA SER A 270 -1.19 7.59 -23.10
C SER A 270 -1.80 6.79 -24.26
N GLY A 271 -3.12 6.69 -24.32
CA GLY A 271 -3.82 5.98 -25.39
C GLY A 271 -3.85 4.46 -25.22
N LYS A 272 -3.62 3.92 -24.02
CA LYS A 272 -3.71 2.46 -23.84
C LYS A 272 -5.11 1.94 -24.19
N PRO A 273 -5.24 0.67 -24.65
CA PRO A 273 -6.52 0.08 -25.00
C PRO A 273 -7.57 0.22 -23.90
N ARG A 274 -8.71 0.84 -24.25
CA ARG A 274 -9.80 1.19 -23.33
C ARG A 274 -9.34 1.95 -22.07
N GLY A 275 -8.27 2.72 -22.19
CA GLY A 275 -7.64 3.47 -21.11
C GLY A 275 -6.86 2.66 -20.09
N GLY A 276 -6.52 1.40 -20.40
CA GLY A 276 -5.78 0.52 -19.51
C GLY A 276 -6.64 -0.16 -18.44
N TYR A 277 -5.99 -1.00 -17.62
CA TYR A 277 -6.64 -1.88 -16.65
C TYR A 277 -7.52 -1.12 -15.63
N ILE A 278 -7.01 -0.02 -15.09
CA ILE A 278 -7.69 0.79 -14.07
C ILE A 278 -8.97 1.41 -14.61
N THR A 279 -8.89 2.04 -15.79
CA THR A 279 -10.05 2.63 -16.47
C THR A 279 -11.10 1.56 -16.73
N LYS A 280 -10.69 0.43 -17.31
CA LYS A 280 -11.58 -0.70 -17.62
C LYS A 280 -12.29 -1.25 -16.38
N ARG A 281 -11.55 -1.47 -15.29
CA ARG A 281 -12.04 -2.18 -14.09
C ARG A 281 -12.81 -1.31 -13.10
N TRP A 282 -12.51 -0.03 -13.00
CA TRP A 282 -13.10 0.80 -11.94
C TRP A 282 -13.82 2.05 -12.46
N VAL A 283 -13.49 2.51 -13.65
CA VAL A 283 -14.13 3.69 -14.23
C VAL A 283 -15.33 3.29 -15.08
N THR A 284 -15.16 2.28 -15.94
CA THR A 284 -16.20 1.83 -16.88
C THR A 284 -17.05 0.67 -16.37
N SER A 285 -16.48 -0.41 -15.81
CA SER A 285 -17.27 -1.61 -15.47
C SER A 285 -18.16 -1.46 -14.24
N THR A 286 -17.98 -0.38 -13.49
CA THR A 286 -18.77 -0.05 -12.30
C THR A 286 -20.00 0.80 -12.64
N PHE A 287 -20.20 1.11 -13.92
CA PHE A 287 -21.35 1.86 -14.40
C PHE A 287 -22.45 0.89 -14.81
N GLU A 288 -23.63 1.01 -14.19
CA GLU A 288 -24.80 0.17 -14.47
C GLU A 288 -25.52 0.55 -15.77
N GLY A 289 -25.21 1.73 -16.34
CA GLY A 289 -25.79 2.19 -17.61
C GLY A 289 -25.01 1.75 -18.85
N SER A 290 -25.55 2.06 -20.03
CA SER A 290 -24.85 1.85 -21.30
C SER A 290 -23.64 2.78 -21.39
N ILE A 291 -22.44 2.21 -21.53
CA ILE A 291 -21.22 2.97 -21.83
C ILE A 291 -21.41 3.64 -23.21
N PRO A 292 -21.18 4.96 -23.34
CA PRO A 292 -21.28 5.65 -24.63
C PRO A 292 -20.38 5.00 -25.68
N THR A 293 -20.93 4.79 -26.88
CA THR A 293 -20.18 4.22 -28.02
C THR A 293 -19.51 5.30 -28.87
N ASP A 294 -20.04 6.53 -28.85
CA ASP A 294 -19.42 7.66 -29.52
C ASP A 294 -18.09 8.03 -28.83
N PRO A 295 -16.98 8.18 -29.55
CA PRO A 295 -15.67 8.49 -28.95
C PRO A 295 -15.63 9.81 -28.16
N VAL A 296 -16.39 10.82 -28.57
CA VAL A 296 -16.43 12.13 -27.91
C VAL A 296 -17.20 12.04 -26.60
N GLU A 297 -18.37 11.40 -26.63
CA GLU A 297 -19.17 11.12 -25.44
C GLU A 297 -18.41 10.20 -24.48
N PHE A 298 -17.73 9.16 -24.98
CA PHE A 298 -16.92 8.25 -24.18
C PHE A 298 -15.77 9.00 -23.49
N ASN A 299 -15.05 9.86 -24.20
CA ASN A 299 -13.98 10.68 -23.59
C ASN A 299 -14.53 11.59 -22.47
N THR A 300 -15.66 12.26 -22.73
CA THR A 300 -16.33 13.11 -21.72
C THR A 300 -16.78 12.30 -20.51
N PHE A 301 -17.30 11.09 -20.74
CA PHE A 301 -17.69 10.14 -19.69
C PHE A 301 -16.48 9.73 -18.84
N ILE A 302 -15.36 9.32 -19.43
CA ILE A 302 -14.17 8.91 -18.67
C ILE A 302 -13.62 10.06 -17.82
N ILE A 303 -13.47 11.26 -18.40
CA ILE A 303 -12.94 12.44 -17.70
C ILE A 303 -13.86 12.85 -16.53
N SER A 304 -15.18 12.88 -16.75
CA SER A 304 -16.15 13.21 -15.70
C SER A 304 -16.15 12.17 -14.58
N ARG A 305 -16.01 10.88 -14.90
CA ARG A 305 -15.92 9.81 -13.91
C ARG A 305 -14.66 9.91 -13.06
N TYR A 306 -13.48 10.09 -13.66
CA TYR A 306 -12.24 10.30 -12.90
C TYR A 306 -12.33 11.55 -12.02
N SER A 307 -12.87 12.65 -12.55
CA SER A 307 -13.04 13.91 -11.79
C SER A 307 -13.89 13.68 -10.54
N ARG A 308 -15.05 13.02 -10.70
CA ARG A 308 -15.94 12.68 -9.59
C ARG A 308 -15.29 11.77 -8.56
N ILE A 309 -14.55 10.73 -8.98
CA ILE A 309 -13.84 9.84 -8.06
C ILE A 309 -12.79 10.62 -7.26
N LEU A 310 -12.06 11.53 -7.89
CA LEU A 310 -11.08 12.40 -7.21
C LEU A 310 -11.74 13.37 -6.23
N ASP A 311 -12.91 13.94 -6.57
CA ASP A 311 -13.65 14.81 -5.65
C ASP A 311 -14.10 14.05 -4.39
N TYR A 312 -14.55 12.80 -4.56
CA TYR A 312 -14.87 11.96 -3.41
C TYR A 312 -13.62 11.56 -2.63
N TRP A 313 -12.51 11.22 -3.30
CA TRP A 313 -11.23 10.95 -2.64
C TRP A 313 -10.77 12.12 -1.79
N ARG A 314 -10.87 13.35 -2.34
CA ARG A 314 -10.51 14.58 -1.66
C ARG A 314 -11.36 14.83 -0.42
N ARG A 315 -12.68 14.68 -0.53
CA ARG A 315 -13.59 14.79 0.62
C ARG A 315 -13.24 13.78 1.70
N GLY A 316 -12.96 12.53 1.31
CA GLY A 316 -12.51 11.54 2.28
C GLY A 316 -11.19 11.93 2.94
N TRP A 317 -10.21 12.43 2.18
CA TRP A 317 -8.93 12.87 2.71
C TRP A 317 -9.12 13.98 3.76
N ASP A 318 -10.00 14.94 3.47
CA ASP A 318 -10.27 16.09 4.36
C ASP A 318 -11.15 15.73 5.58
N LEU A 319 -11.90 14.63 5.53
CA LEU A 319 -12.74 14.17 6.65
C LEU A 319 -12.05 13.12 7.53
N ASP A 320 -11.00 12.49 7.04
CA ASP A 320 -10.28 11.47 7.75
C ASP A 320 -9.27 12.10 8.72
N ASN A 321 -9.65 12.19 9.98
CA ASN A 321 -8.81 12.79 11.02
C ASN A 321 -7.40 12.17 11.14
N LEU A 322 -7.19 10.92 10.68
CA LEU A 322 -5.86 10.31 10.64
C LEU A 322 -4.94 11.00 9.61
N CYS A 323 -5.50 11.59 8.55
CA CYS A 323 -4.79 12.33 7.50
C CYS A 323 -4.42 13.77 7.90
N HIS A 324 -4.98 14.26 9.01
CA HIS A 324 -4.70 15.59 9.56
C HIS A 324 -3.76 15.57 10.77
N SER A 325 -3.30 14.40 11.19
CA SER A 325 -2.35 14.28 12.29
C SER A 325 -1.07 15.11 12.01
N ASN A 326 -0.42 15.60 13.08
CA ASN A 326 0.73 16.54 13.08
C ASN A 326 1.98 16.06 12.29
N TYR A 327 1.89 14.95 11.56
CA TYR A 327 2.94 14.37 10.74
C TYR A 327 2.91 14.83 9.28
N ARG A 328 2.14 15.87 8.92
CA ARG A 328 2.18 16.46 7.57
C ARG A 328 3.61 16.93 7.27
N GLY A 329 4.15 16.49 6.12
CA GLY A 329 5.50 16.80 5.68
C GLY A 329 6.62 15.99 6.34
N ALA A 330 6.35 15.25 7.43
CA ALA A 330 7.37 14.45 8.11
C ALA A 330 7.68 13.12 7.39
N TYR A 331 6.71 12.57 6.64
CA TYR A 331 6.85 11.29 5.96
C TYR A 331 6.24 11.34 4.57
N PHE A 332 6.97 10.87 3.55
CA PHE A 332 6.50 10.88 2.16
C PHE A 332 5.17 10.13 1.97
N VAL A 333 4.95 9.07 2.75
CA VAL A 333 3.74 8.24 2.73
C VAL A 333 2.49 9.04 3.14
N ASN A 334 2.69 10.12 3.89
CA ASN A 334 1.61 10.96 4.39
C ASN A 334 1.26 12.13 3.46
N ASP A 335 1.94 12.27 2.32
CA ASP A 335 1.77 13.39 1.42
C ASP A 335 1.04 12.99 0.14
N ALA A 336 -0.25 12.63 0.26
CA ALA A 336 -1.04 12.16 -0.89
C ALA A 336 -1.60 13.31 -1.77
N LEU A 337 -1.38 14.55 -1.38
CA LEU A 337 -1.91 15.71 -2.09
C LEU A 337 -1.19 16.03 -3.41
N PRO A 338 0.15 15.91 -3.53
CA PRO A 338 0.81 16.13 -4.81
C PRO A 338 0.32 15.18 -5.91
N PRO A 339 0.19 13.85 -5.68
CA PRO A 339 -0.45 12.97 -6.66
C PRO A 339 -1.89 13.38 -7.01
N TYR A 340 -2.68 13.85 -6.04
CA TYR A 340 -4.04 14.34 -6.29
C TYR A 340 -4.05 15.55 -7.23
N TRP A 341 -3.23 16.56 -6.95
CA TRP A 341 -3.15 17.76 -7.77
C TRP A 341 -2.62 17.46 -9.16
N LEU A 342 -1.66 16.54 -9.27
CA LEU A 342 -1.20 16.04 -10.56
C LEU A 342 -2.34 15.37 -11.35
N CYS A 343 -3.17 14.54 -10.71
CA CYS A 343 -4.34 13.95 -11.36
C CYS A 343 -5.27 15.04 -11.93
N ARG A 344 -5.57 16.08 -11.13
CA ARG A 344 -6.45 17.19 -11.55
C ARG A 344 -5.86 17.97 -12.73
N ALA A 345 -4.56 18.24 -12.69
CA ALA A 345 -3.88 18.95 -13.77
C ALA A 345 -3.87 18.14 -15.08
N ILE A 346 -3.59 16.82 -15.01
CA ILE A 346 -3.64 15.94 -16.19
C ILE A 346 -5.06 15.84 -16.75
N LEU A 347 -6.08 15.70 -15.89
CA LEU A 347 -7.48 15.64 -16.34
C LEU A 347 -7.93 16.95 -17.00
N ALA A 348 -7.56 18.11 -16.44
CA ALA A 348 -7.85 19.40 -17.06
C ALA A 348 -7.20 19.52 -18.43
N LYS A 349 -5.95 19.05 -18.57
CA LYS A 349 -5.26 19.00 -19.86
C LYS A 349 -6.00 18.07 -20.83
N LEU A 350 -6.35 16.85 -20.43
CA LEU A 350 -7.08 15.89 -21.26
C LEU A 350 -8.47 16.40 -21.68
N ALA A 351 -9.15 17.18 -20.83
CA ALA A 351 -10.43 17.80 -21.16
C ALA A 351 -10.30 18.90 -22.21
N SER A 352 -9.18 19.62 -22.24
CA SER A 352 -8.91 20.69 -23.21
C SER A 352 -8.49 20.18 -24.59
N LEU A 353 -8.02 18.93 -24.68
CA LEU A 353 -7.58 18.33 -25.93
C LEU A 353 -8.78 17.76 -26.70
N PRO A 354 -8.73 17.74 -28.05
CA PRO A 354 -9.76 17.08 -28.85
C PRO A 354 -9.89 15.61 -28.44
N SER A 355 -11.10 15.07 -28.55
CA SER A 355 -11.35 13.65 -28.26
C SER A 355 -10.49 12.76 -29.16
N PRO A 356 -9.92 11.67 -28.62
CA PRO A 356 -9.11 10.77 -29.42
C PRO A 356 -9.96 10.09 -30.49
N THR A 357 -9.45 10.06 -31.72
CA THR A 357 -9.96 9.17 -32.76
C THR A 357 -9.38 7.79 -32.49
N TYR A 358 -10.15 6.90 -31.85
CA TYR A 358 -9.74 5.50 -31.71
C TYR A 358 -9.85 4.82 -33.07
N VAL A 359 -8.73 4.27 -33.54
CA VAL A 359 -8.70 3.43 -34.73
C VAL A 359 -8.59 2.00 -34.21
N PRO A 360 -9.53 1.11 -34.54
CA PRO A 360 -9.41 -0.29 -34.16
C PRO A 360 -8.14 -0.86 -34.78
N GLU A 361 -7.17 -1.23 -33.95
CA GLU A 361 -5.95 -1.90 -34.42
C GLU A 361 -6.12 -3.40 -34.21
N VAL A 362 -6.00 -4.17 -35.29
CA VAL A 362 -6.09 -5.63 -35.24
C VAL A 362 -4.74 -6.16 -34.78
N ILE A 363 -4.61 -6.43 -33.49
CA ILE A 363 -3.43 -7.12 -32.96
C ILE A 363 -3.65 -8.63 -33.09
N TYR A 364 -2.91 -9.25 -34.00
CA TYR A 364 -2.89 -10.70 -34.14
C TYR A 364 -2.03 -11.31 -33.04
N ASN A 365 -2.65 -11.70 -31.91
CA ASN A 365 -2.03 -12.64 -30.98
C ASN A 365 -2.33 -14.07 -31.44
N THR A 366 -1.31 -14.92 -31.42
CA THR A 366 -1.28 -16.23 -32.09
C THR A 366 -2.30 -17.26 -31.60
N ASP A 367 -2.93 -17.03 -30.44
CA ASP A 367 -3.85 -18.01 -29.84
C ASP A 367 -5.23 -17.44 -29.46
N ASP A 368 -5.46 -16.13 -29.56
CA ASP A 368 -6.78 -15.54 -29.28
C ASP A 368 -6.89 -14.16 -29.97
N GLN A 369 -7.86 -13.99 -30.87
CA GLN A 369 -8.10 -12.73 -31.57
C GLN A 369 -8.77 -11.72 -30.64
N MET A 370 -7.99 -11.07 -29.76
CA MET A 370 -8.43 -9.89 -29.04
C MET A 370 -8.06 -8.62 -29.80
N PHE A 371 -9.08 -7.91 -30.30
CA PHE A 371 -8.92 -6.55 -30.80
C PHE A 371 -8.61 -5.61 -29.63
N GLU A 372 -7.39 -5.07 -29.58
CA GLU A 372 -7.00 -4.02 -28.65
C GLU A 372 -6.82 -2.70 -29.41
N GLU A 373 -7.82 -1.81 -29.30
CA GLU A 373 -7.77 -0.49 -29.93
C GLU A 373 -6.81 0.43 -29.15
N SER A 374 -5.63 0.70 -29.68
CA SER A 374 -4.74 1.72 -29.14
C SER A 374 -5.14 3.11 -29.64
N GLY A 375 -5.18 4.09 -28.74
CA GLY A 375 -5.43 5.49 -29.06
C GLY A 375 -4.13 6.30 -29.21
N PRO A 376 -4.19 7.52 -29.76
CA PRO A 376 -3.04 8.42 -29.78
C PRO A 376 -2.60 8.76 -28.34
N ASN A 377 -1.29 8.86 -28.13
CA ASN A 377 -0.74 9.34 -26.85
C ASN A 377 -0.96 10.86 -26.73
N ARG A 378 -2.00 11.26 -26.00
CA ARG A 378 -2.39 12.65 -25.73
C ARG A 378 -1.52 13.33 -24.67
N LEU A 379 -0.65 12.58 -24.02
CA LEU A 379 0.31 13.05 -23.02
C LEU A 379 1.76 13.08 -23.55
N ALA A 380 1.99 12.84 -24.84
CA ALA A 380 3.33 12.80 -25.42
C ALA A 380 4.13 14.09 -25.19
N ASP A 381 3.44 15.25 -25.24
CA ASP A 381 4.06 16.57 -25.03
C ASP A 381 4.01 17.04 -23.56
N VAL A 382 3.55 16.18 -22.64
CA VAL A 382 3.38 16.53 -21.24
C VAL A 382 4.56 16.05 -20.42
N ASN A 383 5.31 16.99 -19.85
CA ASN A 383 6.38 16.70 -18.91
C ASN A 383 5.81 16.33 -17.52
N LEU A 384 5.41 15.07 -17.36
CA LEU A 384 4.80 14.55 -16.12
C LEU A 384 5.70 14.76 -14.89
N ARG A 385 7.02 14.66 -15.06
CA ARG A 385 8.00 14.91 -14.00
C ARG A 385 7.89 16.35 -13.47
N GLU A 386 7.92 17.33 -14.38
CA GLU A 386 7.84 18.73 -14.02
C GLU A 386 6.48 19.07 -13.39
N MET A 387 5.38 18.54 -13.95
CA MET A 387 4.05 18.69 -13.34
C MET A 387 3.99 18.10 -11.93
N PHE A 388 4.64 16.96 -11.69
CA PHE A 388 4.68 16.35 -10.36
C PHE A 388 5.49 17.20 -9.37
N HIS A 389 6.63 17.76 -9.79
CA HIS A 389 7.40 18.70 -8.98
C HIS A 389 6.61 19.98 -8.67
N MET A 390 5.89 20.53 -9.64
CA MET A 390 5.00 21.68 -9.42
C MET A 390 3.89 21.33 -8.42
N ALA A 391 3.28 20.16 -8.51
CA ALA A 391 2.27 19.71 -7.56
C ALA A 391 2.85 19.55 -6.14
N ARG A 392 4.08 19.05 -6.00
CA ARG A 392 4.79 18.98 -4.70
C ARG A 392 5.05 20.38 -4.15
N GLN A 393 5.53 21.29 -5.00
CA GLN A 393 5.81 22.67 -4.60
C GLN A 393 4.53 23.39 -4.15
N PHE A 394 3.46 23.29 -4.94
CA PHE A 394 2.13 23.84 -4.63
C PHE A 394 1.66 23.43 -3.23
N VAL A 395 1.69 22.13 -2.94
CA VAL A 395 1.32 21.60 -1.62
C VAL A 395 2.26 22.09 -0.51
N SER A 396 3.58 22.13 -0.77
CA SER A 396 4.58 22.58 0.21
C SER A 396 4.46 24.06 0.56
N CYS A 397 3.97 24.90 -0.36
CA CYS A 397 3.66 26.30 -0.13
C CYS A 397 2.37 26.49 0.69
N GLY A 398 1.71 25.39 1.10
CA GLY A 398 0.43 25.41 1.79
C GLY A 398 -0.76 25.62 0.86
N GLU A 399 -0.52 25.75 -0.45
CA GLU A 399 -1.59 25.88 -1.44
C GLU A 399 -2.24 24.52 -1.68
N GLY A 400 -3.58 24.50 -1.82
CA GLY A 400 -4.32 23.25 -1.99
C GLY A 400 -4.42 22.34 -0.77
N LEU A 401 -3.80 22.71 0.36
CA LEU A 401 -4.35 22.38 1.67
C LEU A 401 -5.60 23.25 1.74
N GLY A 402 -6.78 22.70 1.41
CA GLY A 402 -8.02 23.47 1.55
C GLY A 402 -7.96 24.15 2.92
N VAL A 403 -7.97 25.48 2.94
CA VAL A 403 -7.96 26.21 4.21
C VAL A 403 -9.09 25.56 4.99
N MET A 404 -8.81 25.06 6.20
CA MET A 404 -9.88 24.68 7.12
C MET A 404 -10.58 25.97 7.53
N VAL A 405 -11.17 26.68 6.57
CA VAL A 405 -12.09 27.76 6.83
C VAL A 405 -13.28 27.04 7.41
N ASN A 406 -13.64 27.37 8.64
CA ASN A 406 -14.91 26.98 9.24
C ASN A 406 -16.15 27.42 8.43
N THR A 407 -15.98 27.97 7.22
CA THR A 407 -17.00 28.35 6.26
C THR A 407 -16.68 27.72 4.91
N TYR A 408 -17.18 26.51 4.66
CA TYR A 408 -17.35 26.02 3.29
C TYR A 408 -18.47 26.85 2.67
N VAL A 409 -18.18 27.63 1.63
CA VAL A 409 -19.20 28.29 0.80
C VAL A 409 -19.35 27.42 -0.45
N PRO A 410 -20.53 26.83 -0.71
CA PRO A 410 -20.72 25.97 -1.86
C PRO A 410 -20.51 26.76 -3.14
N VAL A 411 -19.64 26.26 -4.02
CA VAL A 411 -19.47 26.78 -5.38
C VAL A 411 -20.58 26.17 -6.22
N GLY A 412 -21.50 27.03 -6.68
CA GLY A 412 -22.69 26.63 -7.43
C GLY A 412 -22.37 25.80 -8.67
N VAL A 413 -22.65 24.50 -8.56
CA VAL A 413 -22.78 23.58 -9.68
C VAL A 413 -24.13 22.90 -9.46
N GLU A 414 -25.11 23.20 -10.31
CA GLU A 414 -26.55 22.90 -10.16
C GLU A 414 -26.92 21.38 -10.15
N HIS A 415 -25.96 20.47 -9.96
CA HIS A 415 -26.15 19.03 -9.83
C HIS A 415 -25.46 18.43 -8.59
N LEU A 416 -24.96 19.26 -7.66
CA LEU A 416 -24.39 18.83 -6.37
C LEU A 416 -25.33 19.02 -5.18
N ASP A 417 -26.49 19.65 -5.36
CA ASP A 417 -27.39 20.06 -4.27
C ASP A 417 -27.82 18.89 -3.36
N ASP A 418 -28.05 17.70 -3.92
CA ASP A 418 -28.43 16.52 -3.11
C ASP A 418 -27.29 15.99 -2.25
N VAL A 419 -26.06 16.09 -2.75
CA VAL A 419 -24.86 15.58 -2.06
C VAL A 419 -24.38 16.57 -1.00
N ASP A 420 -24.51 17.87 -1.26
CA ASP A 420 -24.18 18.93 -0.31
C ASP A 420 -25.20 18.98 0.84
N LYS A 421 -26.48 18.70 0.56
CA LYS A 421 -27.50 18.54 1.60
C LYS A 421 -27.21 17.35 2.51
N GLU A 422 -26.86 16.19 1.96
CA GLU A 422 -26.49 15.00 2.75
C GLU A 422 -25.26 15.27 3.64
N TYR A 423 -24.31 16.08 3.16
CA TYR A 423 -23.15 16.51 3.93
C TYR A 423 -23.52 17.44 5.09
N GLU A 424 -24.32 18.47 4.82
CA GLU A 424 -24.76 19.42 5.86
C GLU A 424 -25.65 18.74 6.92
N ASP A 425 -26.51 17.80 6.53
CA ASP A 425 -27.34 17.02 7.46
C ASP A 425 -26.47 16.11 8.34
N TRP A 426 -25.46 15.45 7.77
CA TRP A 426 -24.51 14.65 8.56
C TRP A 426 -23.66 15.50 9.51
N ARG A 427 -23.13 16.63 9.03
CA ARG A 427 -22.32 17.56 9.83
C ARG A 427 -23.13 18.09 11.01
N ARG A 428 -24.40 18.43 10.77
CA ARG A 428 -25.35 18.80 11.82
C ARG A 428 -25.54 17.67 12.83
N GLY A 429 -25.70 16.43 12.38
CA GLY A 429 -25.78 15.27 13.27
C GLY A 429 -24.53 15.03 14.13
N GLN A 430 -23.32 15.28 13.61
CA GLN A 430 -22.08 15.22 14.41
C GLN A 430 -22.00 16.34 15.43
N MET A 431 -22.30 17.59 15.03
CA MET A 431 -22.31 18.71 15.96
C MET A 431 -23.37 18.54 17.05
N GLU A 432 -24.52 17.95 16.74
CA GLU A 432 -25.57 17.60 17.72
C GLU A 432 -25.13 16.46 18.66
N ALA A 433 -24.43 15.44 18.14
CA ALA A 433 -23.90 14.35 18.95
C ALA A 433 -22.78 14.81 19.91
N GLU A 434 -21.91 15.72 19.45
CA GLU A 434 -20.83 16.31 20.27
C GLU A 434 -21.35 17.38 21.23
N ALA A 435 -22.41 18.11 20.87
CA ALA A 435 -23.02 19.13 21.72
C ALA A 435 -23.98 18.56 22.78
N SER A 436 -24.30 17.26 22.72
CA SER A 436 -25.12 16.59 23.73
C SER A 436 -24.24 16.25 24.95
N PRO A 437 -24.39 16.94 26.10
CA PRO A 437 -23.64 16.61 27.28
C PRO A 437 -24.13 15.25 27.79
N THR A 438 -23.31 14.22 27.60
CA THR A 438 -23.44 12.96 28.34
C THR A 438 -23.34 13.30 29.83
N LYS A 439 -24.50 13.44 30.48
CA LYS A 439 -24.63 13.35 31.94
C LYS A 439 -24.29 11.92 32.35
N THR A 440 -23.00 11.60 32.37
CA THR A 440 -22.50 10.48 33.18
C THR A 440 -22.71 10.86 34.63
N ALA A 441 -23.75 10.29 35.23
CA ALA A 441 -23.90 10.31 36.67
C ALA A 441 -22.63 9.72 37.30
N PRO A 442 -22.11 10.31 38.39
CA PRO A 442 -20.95 9.75 39.07
C PRO A 442 -21.24 8.31 39.49
N PRO A 443 -20.27 7.39 39.40
CA PRO A 443 -20.47 6.03 39.85
C PRO A 443 -20.82 6.04 41.35
N PRO A 444 -21.76 5.20 41.81
CA PRO A 444 -22.06 5.09 43.23
C PRO A 444 -20.81 4.65 44.00
N PRO A 445 -20.65 5.11 45.25
CA PRO A 445 -19.50 4.75 46.07
C PRO A 445 -19.42 3.23 46.24
N ILE A 446 -18.24 2.68 46.00
CA ILE A 446 -17.93 1.27 46.21
C ILE A 446 -17.98 1.00 47.71
N GLU A 447 -19.06 0.37 48.17
CA GLU A 447 -19.12 -0.24 49.50
C GLU A 447 -18.17 -1.44 49.53
N LEU A 448 -17.11 -1.32 50.34
CA LEU A 448 -16.24 -2.41 50.71
C LEU A 448 -17.03 -3.43 51.53
N CYS A 449 -17.36 -4.57 50.92
CA CYS A 449 -17.93 -5.70 51.62
C CYS A 449 -16.84 -6.36 52.52
N PRO A 450 -17.09 -6.54 53.83
CA PRO A 450 -16.12 -7.15 54.72
C PRO A 450 -16.02 -8.66 54.48
N GLN A 451 -14.79 -9.16 54.55
CA GLN A 451 -14.48 -10.59 54.53
C GLN A 451 -15.26 -11.34 55.62
N GLY A 452 -15.93 -12.42 55.24
CA GLY A 452 -16.54 -13.32 56.21
C GLY A 452 -17.54 -14.29 55.59
N SER A 453 -17.03 -15.47 55.22
CA SER A 453 -17.67 -16.78 55.35
C SER A 453 -19.17 -16.91 55.05
N CYS A 454 -19.52 -17.67 54.01
CA CYS A 454 -20.62 -18.63 54.08
C CYS A 454 -20.47 -19.77 53.06
N PRO A 455 -21.06 -20.96 53.35
CA PRO A 455 -20.81 -22.22 52.68
C PRO A 455 -21.70 -22.42 51.44
N LEU A 456 -21.23 -23.24 50.51
CA LEU A 456 -21.99 -23.70 49.33
C LEU A 456 -22.85 -24.92 49.71
N ASP A 457 -24.14 -24.69 49.92
CA ASP A 457 -25.19 -25.70 49.78
C ASP A 457 -25.99 -25.38 48.51
N ILE A 458 -25.95 -26.26 47.51
CA ILE A 458 -26.75 -26.18 46.29
C ILE A 458 -27.84 -27.26 46.38
N PRO A 459 -29.14 -26.90 46.30
CA PRO A 459 -30.21 -27.88 46.18
C PRO A 459 -30.34 -28.38 44.72
N PRO A 460 -30.66 -29.67 44.50
CA PRO A 460 -30.67 -30.28 43.18
C PRO A 460 -32.07 -30.22 42.57
N GLU A 461 -32.44 -29.13 41.90
CA GLU A 461 -33.69 -29.08 41.13
C GLU A 461 -33.67 -27.90 40.15
N LEU A 462 -32.97 -28.04 39.01
CA LEU A 462 -33.17 -27.26 37.76
C LEU A 462 -32.23 -27.75 36.65
N ILE A 463 -32.30 -29.05 36.33
CA ILE A 463 -31.81 -29.60 35.05
C ILE A 463 -32.91 -30.52 34.53
N SER A 464 -33.87 -29.96 33.80
CA SER A 464 -34.86 -30.75 33.07
C SER A 464 -35.51 -29.95 31.93
N SER A 465 -34.71 -29.59 30.92
CA SER A 465 -35.22 -29.51 29.54
C SER A 465 -34.07 -29.27 28.57
N LEU A 466 -33.53 -30.33 27.99
CA LEU A 466 -33.05 -30.41 26.60
C LEU A 466 -32.72 -31.90 26.32
N PRO A 467 -33.24 -32.49 25.23
CA PRO A 467 -33.07 -33.91 24.97
C PRO A 467 -31.74 -34.26 24.30
N ASP A 468 -31.14 -35.34 24.80
CA ASP A 468 -30.13 -36.17 24.16
C ASP A 468 -30.58 -36.67 22.78
N ILE A 469 -29.63 -36.93 21.88
CA ILE A 469 -29.54 -38.21 21.11
C ILE A 469 -28.08 -38.41 20.64
N PHE A 470 -27.39 -39.28 21.38
CA PHE A 470 -26.47 -40.37 21.02
C PHE A 470 -25.27 -40.19 20.06
N LEU A 471 -24.09 -40.24 20.70
CA LEU A 471 -22.87 -41.06 20.40
C LEU A 471 -23.18 -42.58 20.24
N PRO A 472 -22.31 -43.45 19.66
CA PRO A 472 -21.04 -43.91 20.29
C PRO A 472 -19.86 -44.02 19.28
N LEU A 473 -18.60 -43.69 19.59
CA LEU A 473 -17.66 -44.16 20.63
C LEU A 473 -17.22 -45.63 20.45
N VAL A 474 -15.89 -45.81 20.33
CA VAL A 474 -14.99 -46.88 20.84
C VAL A 474 -13.77 -46.90 19.90
N ALA A 475 -12.65 -46.27 20.27
CA ALA A 475 -11.57 -46.71 21.16
C ALA A 475 -10.41 -47.37 20.41
N ALA A 476 -9.22 -47.02 20.86
CA ALA A 476 -7.92 -47.25 20.26
C ALA A 476 -7.50 -48.72 20.22
N ASP A 477 -6.63 -49.07 19.26
CA ASP A 477 -5.49 -49.89 19.63
C ASP A 477 -4.26 -49.67 18.75
N THR A 478 -3.14 -50.00 19.37
CA THR A 478 -1.74 -49.85 18.99
C THR A 478 -1.29 -50.87 17.93
N GLY A 479 -0.33 -50.52 17.07
CA GLY A 479 0.28 -51.49 16.15
C GLY A 479 1.25 -50.92 15.12
N SER A 480 2.54 -51.10 15.37
CA SER A 480 3.65 -50.97 14.42
C SER A 480 3.58 -52.07 13.34
N ILE A 481 3.96 -51.77 12.08
CA ILE A 481 4.91 -52.51 11.22
C ILE A 481 4.79 -52.07 9.73
N ASN A 482 5.94 -52.12 9.08
CA ASN A 482 6.39 -51.66 7.75
C ASN A 482 5.67 -52.22 6.49
N PRO A 483 6.01 -51.68 5.29
CA PRO A 483 5.22 -51.76 4.06
C PRO A 483 5.67 -52.87 3.11
N THR A 484 4.72 -53.46 2.37
CA THR A 484 4.93 -54.02 1.03
C THR A 484 3.61 -54.34 0.33
N ASP A 485 3.59 -54.04 -0.97
CA ASP A 485 2.87 -54.67 -2.08
C ASP A 485 1.34 -54.83 -2.03
N ILE A 486 0.64 -53.94 -2.75
CA ILE A 486 -0.63 -54.31 -3.41
C ILE A 486 -0.63 -53.80 -4.86
N ASN A 487 -0.61 -54.78 -5.77
CA ASN A 487 -1.04 -54.69 -7.16
C ASN A 487 -2.50 -54.20 -7.26
N VAL A 488 -2.76 -53.19 -8.07
CA VAL A 488 -4.07 -53.02 -8.73
C VAL A 488 -3.85 -52.58 -10.18
N SER A 489 -4.33 -53.43 -11.08
CA SER A 489 -4.49 -53.23 -12.52
C SER A 489 -5.80 -52.50 -12.86
N SER A 490 -5.92 -52.08 -14.12
CA SER A 490 -7.06 -51.46 -14.86
C SER A 490 -6.97 -49.93 -15.03
N SER A 491 -6.47 -49.45 -16.18
CA SER A 491 -7.23 -49.02 -17.39
C SER A 491 -8.22 -47.88 -17.08
N THR A 492 -8.15 -46.67 -17.63
CA THR A 492 -8.14 -46.31 -19.06
C THR A 492 -7.94 -44.79 -19.18
N THR A 493 -7.41 -44.35 -20.34
CA THR A 493 -7.74 -43.11 -21.09
C THR A 493 -6.86 -41.84 -20.96
N ILE A 494 -6.51 -41.36 -22.17
CA ILE A 494 -6.13 -40.01 -22.63
C ILE A 494 -4.66 -39.59 -22.46
N SER A 495 -3.90 -39.76 -23.55
CA SER A 495 -2.65 -39.03 -23.83
C SER A 495 -2.93 -37.58 -24.23
N PRO A 496 -2.13 -36.63 -23.73
CA PRO A 496 -1.76 -35.45 -24.48
C PRO A 496 -0.28 -35.54 -24.90
N THR A 497 -0.05 -35.32 -26.18
CA THR A 497 1.23 -35.25 -26.86
C THR A 497 2.07 -34.10 -26.28
N VAL A 498 3.26 -34.43 -25.75
CA VAL A 498 4.29 -33.46 -25.36
C VAL A 498 5.23 -33.27 -26.56
N PRO A 499 5.43 -32.07 -27.11
CA PRO A 499 6.49 -31.83 -28.08
C PRO A 499 7.85 -31.79 -27.36
N GLN A 500 8.78 -32.61 -27.83
CA GLN A 500 10.18 -32.58 -27.39
C GLN A 500 10.84 -31.26 -27.84
N LEU A 501 11.33 -30.50 -26.86
CA LEU A 501 12.29 -29.41 -27.05
C LEU A 501 13.68 -30.01 -27.27
N SER A 502 14.05 -30.18 -28.53
CA SER A 502 15.45 -30.35 -28.95
C SER A 502 15.59 -29.88 -30.39
N GLN A 503 15.78 -28.58 -30.56
CA GLN A 503 16.46 -27.91 -31.68
C GLN A 503 16.11 -26.42 -31.61
N ILE A 504 17.12 -25.60 -31.29
CA ILE A 504 17.40 -24.21 -31.69
C ILE A 504 18.54 -23.76 -30.75
N GLU A 505 19.71 -24.33 -31.00
CA GLU A 505 20.97 -23.59 -30.87
C GLU A 505 21.37 -23.23 -32.31
N GLU A 506 22.05 -22.10 -32.48
CA GLU A 506 22.46 -21.45 -33.75
C GLU A 506 21.51 -20.39 -34.32
N SER A 507 21.64 -19.16 -33.82
CA SER A 507 21.89 -17.96 -34.65
C SER A 507 21.72 -16.67 -33.82
N TRP A 508 22.82 -16.19 -33.24
CA TRP A 508 22.99 -14.78 -32.90
C TRP A 508 24.39 -14.34 -33.34
N THR A 509 24.45 -13.79 -34.54
CA THR A 509 25.41 -12.79 -34.99
C THR A 509 24.62 -11.62 -35.54
#